data_AF-A0A371DBN4-F1
#
_entry.id   AF-A0A371DBN4-F1
#
_cell.length_a   1.000
_cell.length_b   1.000
_cell.length_c   1.000
_cell.angle_alpha   90.00
_cell.angle_beta   90.00
_cell.angle_gamma   90.00
#
_symmetry.space_group_name_H-M   'P 1'
#
loop_
_entity.id
_entity.type
_entity.pdbx_description
1 polymer ?
#
loop_
_entity_poly.entity_id
_entity_poly.type
_entity_poly.pdbx_seq_one_letter_code
_entity_poly.pdbx_strand_id
1 'polypeptide(L)'
;MDEDMDMSGGAFAPQAGLQAAFEPQPVPEAPPQMLDDGRKMLDLVFVQDCTGSQGSYIASATKNIEEICNHIYESGKLQSREDLRIGLVAYRDHPPQDHTYVTKNFGFSSDISYVHKNLSSLYASGGGDGPEAVTAALAEALNMEWRPNASKMIVLIADAPPHGIGEYGDGFDEGSPDGNDPLQVARLMASKGITLFFVACEPALSGYSYATDFYQALTNITSGLMLPLTTADLLTHAIVGSVLENLDMERLVREVGQAVSQRILGNNESVDDVARELHERLLLRNESTKKVVIESIYRDSEEAKHNVNVYMQASNLAEARPHLKRVPGTRFTDKYLHARMSSSRSSYYSSPYLPARPTEKPASTAKPTPSSPPRKVVTDFKAFGAAPTASVFGTAVQSTPFSLAGGKAAFGGVRSNGRTATFDDDEDDDEDNGKQRVELREDSITLDQARRIAMQSAWRGTRM
;
A
#
# COMPACT_ATOMS: atom_id res chain seq x y z
N MET A 1 -14.29 98.21 -43.71
CA MET A 1 -15.46 97.42 -43.29
C MET A 1 -14.91 96.23 -42.52
N ASP A 2 -14.33 96.42 -41.34
CA ASP A 2 -14.74 97.32 -40.22
C ASP A 2 -16.15 97.02 -39.70
N GLU A 3 -16.26 97.16 -38.37
CA GLU A 3 -17.49 97.23 -37.56
C GLU A 3 -18.30 95.92 -37.36
N ASP A 4 -18.92 95.70 -36.20
CA ASP A 4 -18.58 96.05 -34.81
C ASP A 4 -19.61 95.40 -33.85
N MET A 5 -19.25 95.25 -32.56
CA MET A 5 -20.18 95.26 -31.40
C MET A 5 -21.36 94.25 -31.34
N ASP A 6 -22.10 94.15 -30.23
CA ASP A 6 -21.67 93.92 -28.84
C ASP A 6 -22.81 93.25 -28.04
N MET A 7 -22.47 92.62 -26.93
CA MET A 7 -23.27 92.17 -25.77
C MET A 7 -24.81 92.30 -25.79
N SER A 8 -25.49 91.17 -25.54
CA SER A 8 -26.41 90.90 -24.38
C SER A 8 -27.42 89.80 -24.73
N GLY A 9 -27.88 88.93 -23.83
CA GLY A 9 -27.50 88.63 -22.43
C GLY A 9 -28.41 87.50 -21.92
N GLY A 10 -27.92 86.59 -21.07
CA GLY A 10 -28.75 85.45 -20.62
C GLY A 10 -28.05 84.52 -19.62
N ALA A 11 -28.70 84.33 -18.47
CA ALA A 11 -28.21 83.66 -17.26
C ALA A 11 -27.43 82.33 -17.43
N PHE A 12 -26.41 82.17 -16.57
CA PHE A 12 -25.62 80.95 -16.41
C PHE A 12 -26.44 79.76 -15.89
N ALA A 13 -26.24 78.61 -16.52
CA ALA A 13 -26.24 77.29 -15.87
C ALA A 13 -25.03 76.50 -16.43
N PRO A 14 -24.05 76.06 -15.62
CA PRO A 14 -22.82 75.48 -16.17
C PRO A 14 -23.03 74.06 -16.71
N GLN A 15 -22.59 73.82 -17.95
CA GLN A 15 -22.39 72.45 -18.44
C GLN A 15 -21.23 71.79 -17.69
N ALA A 16 -21.40 70.52 -17.32
CA ALA A 16 -20.37 69.74 -16.65
C ALA A 16 -19.14 69.54 -17.56
N GLY A 17 -17.94 69.79 -17.01
CA GLY A 17 -16.69 69.66 -17.73
C GLY A 17 -16.19 68.21 -17.87
N LEU A 18 -15.26 68.02 -18.81
CA LEU A 18 -14.52 66.78 -18.99
C LEU A 18 -13.66 66.47 -17.76
N GLN A 19 -13.70 65.24 -17.24
CA GLN A 19 -12.52 64.51 -16.73
C GLN A 19 -12.85 63.03 -16.41
N ALA A 20 -11.78 62.24 -16.21
CA ALA A 20 -11.78 60.81 -15.84
C ALA A 20 -12.28 59.81 -16.90
N ALA A 21 -11.39 59.47 -17.84
CA ALA A 21 -11.47 58.25 -18.63
C ALA A 21 -10.14 57.47 -18.52
N PHE A 22 -9.83 56.97 -17.33
CA PHE A 22 -8.80 55.93 -17.09
C PHE A 22 -8.94 55.35 -15.65
N GLU A 23 -10.01 54.61 -15.39
CA GLU A 23 -10.07 53.72 -14.22
C GLU A 23 -9.57 52.33 -14.61
N PRO A 24 -8.50 51.79 -13.99
CA PRO A 24 -8.09 50.42 -14.22
C PRO A 24 -9.12 49.47 -13.58
N GLN A 25 -9.72 48.60 -14.38
CA GLN A 25 -10.61 47.56 -13.84
C GLN A 25 -9.83 46.61 -12.91
N PRO A 26 -10.44 46.12 -11.82
CA PRO A 26 -9.81 45.12 -10.97
C PRO A 26 -9.58 43.84 -11.77
N VAL A 27 -8.31 43.46 -11.90
CA VAL A 27 -7.91 42.16 -12.46
C VAL A 27 -8.51 41.06 -11.58
N PRO A 28 -9.11 40.00 -12.14
CA PRO A 28 -9.53 38.86 -11.33
C PRO A 28 -8.31 38.30 -10.59
N GLU A 29 -8.40 38.16 -9.26
CA GLU A 29 -7.38 37.44 -8.49
C GLU A 29 -7.31 36.01 -9.02
N ALA A 30 -6.17 35.66 -9.61
CA ALA A 30 -5.86 34.26 -9.87
C ALA A 30 -5.90 33.52 -8.53
N PRO A 31 -6.40 32.27 -8.48
CA PRO A 31 -6.40 31.48 -7.26
C PRO A 31 -4.95 31.43 -6.71
N PRO A 32 -4.76 31.52 -5.39
CA PRO A 32 -3.43 31.63 -4.81
C PRO A 32 -2.59 30.44 -5.27
N GLN A 33 -1.56 30.73 -6.08
CA GLN A 33 -0.51 29.78 -6.38
C GLN A 33 0.21 29.49 -5.07
N MET A 34 -0.27 28.46 -4.36
CA MET A 34 0.45 27.91 -3.22
C MET A 34 1.85 27.56 -3.71
N LEU A 35 2.85 28.23 -3.14
CA LEU A 35 4.24 27.96 -3.43
C LEU A 35 4.48 26.48 -3.15
N ASP A 36 4.83 25.72 -4.19
CA ASP A 36 5.38 24.38 -4.02
C ASP A 36 6.74 24.56 -3.35
N ASP A 37 6.77 24.33 -2.04
CA ASP A 37 7.98 24.42 -1.21
C ASP A 37 8.93 23.23 -1.44
N GLY A 38 8.57 22.30 -2.34
CA GLY A 38 9.31 21.07 -2.61
C GLY A 38 9.18 20.04 -1.49
N ARG A 39 8.29 20.26 -0.51
CA ARG A 39 8.04 19.32 0.59
C ARG A 39 7.29 18.10 0.06
N LYS A 40 7.91 16.93 0.20
CA LYS A 40 7.34 15.67 -0.28
C LYS A 40 6.47 15.08 0.82
N MET A 41 5.16 15.07 0.58
CA MET A 41 4.18 14.43 1.47
C MET A 41 3.69 13.11 0.86
N LEU A 42 3.46 12.11 1.71
CA LEU A 42 2.88 10.82 1.34
C LEU A 42 1.67 10.51 2.22
N ASP A 43 0.53 10.31 1.57
CA ASP A 43 -0.62 9.63 2.17
C ASP A 43 -0.62 8.18 1.67
N LEU A 44 -0.57 7.22 2.59
CA LEU A 44 -0.54 5.78 2.32
C LEU A 44 -1.69 5.12 3.06
N VAL A 45 -2.66 4.55 2.35
CA VAL A 45 -3.79 3.82 2.95
C VAL A 45 -3.61 2.32 2.79
N PHE A 46 -3.65 1.59 3.89
CA PHE A 46 -3.82 0.14 3.87
C PHE A 46 -5.30 -0.21 3.77
N VAL A 47 -5.68 -0.94 2.73
CA VAL A 47 -6.99 -1.59 2.63
C VAL A 47 -6.78 -3.06 2.98
N GLN A 48 -7.20 -3.44 4.17
CA GLN A 48 -6.89 -4.74 4.78
C GLN A 48 -8.12 -5.64 4.80
N ASP A 49 -8.04 -6.74 4.07
CA ASP A 49 -8.98 -7.84 4.18
C ASP A 49 -8.92 -8.45 5.59
N CYS A 50 -10.07 -8.60 6.24
CA CYS A 50 -10.22 -9.09 7.61
C CYS A 50 -11.07 -10.37 7.72
N THR A 51 -11.21 -11.10 6.62
CA THR A 51 -11.94 -12.36 6.49
C THR A 51 -11.16 -13.53 7.10
N GLY A 52 -11.75 -14.74 7.12
CA GLY A 52 -11.20 -15.88 7.84
C GLY A 52 -9.79 -16.34 7.42
N SER A 53 -9.40 -16.15 6.16
CA SER A 53 -8.10 -16.55 5.60
C SER A 53 -6.94 -15.64 6.02
N GLN A 54 -7.22 -14.37 6.30
CA GLN A 54 -6.23 -13.29 6.37
C GLN A 54 -5.41 -13.21 7.67
N GLY A 55 -5.60 -14.13 8.62
CA GLY A 55 -5.01 -14.04 9.96
C GLY A 55 -3.48 -13.90 9.99
N SER A 56 -2.77 -14.55 9.06
CA SER A 56 -1.30 -14.44 8.94
C SER A 56 -0.86 -13.07 8.38
N TYR A 57 -1.60 -12.53 7.40
CA TYR A 57 -1.30 -11.23 6.79
C TYR A 57 -1.61 -10.09 7.75
N ILE A 58 -2.73 -10.13 8.49
CA ILE A 58 -3.05 -9.17 9.56
C ILE A 58 -1.96 -9.19 10.65
N ALA A 59 -1.51 -10.38 11.07
CA ALA A 59 -0.46 -10.53 12.06
C ALA A 59 0.90 -9.97 11.57
N SER A 60 1.28 -10.23 10.32
CA SER A 60 2.50 -9.68 9.71
C SER A 60 2.43 -8.15 9.56
N ALA A 61 1.33 -7.63 9.01
CA ALA A 61 1.09 -6.19 8.88
C ALA A 61 1.16 -5.48 10.24
N THR A 62 0.52 -6.04 11.26
CA THR A 62 0.56 -5.50 12.63
C THR A 62 1.97 -5.50 13.19
N LYS A 63 2.70 -6.62 13.09
CA LYS A 63 4.07 -6.78 13.60
C LYS A 63 5.05 -5.79 12.95
N ASN A 64 4.89 -5.55 11.64
CA ASN A 64 5.92 -4.88 10.84
C ASN A 64 5.57 -3.42 10.47
N ILE A 65 4.39 -2.89 10.83
CA ILE A 65 3.97 -1.51 10.43
C ILE A 65 4.96 -0.43 10.89
N GLU A 66 5.53 -0.58 12.09
CA GLU A 66 6.54 0.38 12.60
C GLU A 66 7.82 0.34 11.76
N GLU A 67 8.26 -0.86 11.36
CA GLU A 67 9.42 -1.09 10.49
C GLU A 67 9.20 -0.54 9.09
N ILE A 68 8.01 -0.78 8.49
CA ILE A 68 7.61 -0.19 7.19
C ILE A 68 7.72 1.34 7.25
N CYS A 69 7.16 1.96 8.28
CA CYS A 69 7.17 3.42 8.42
C CYS A 69 8.58 3.98 8.69
N ASN A 70 9.41 3.27 9.47
CA ASN A 70 10.80 3.64 9.69
C ASN A 70 11.61 3.55 8.40
N HIS A 71 11.51 2.46 7.62
CA HIS A 71 12.21 2.33 6.34
C HIS A 71 11.78 3.38 5.29
N ILE A 72 10.50 3.74 5.23
CA ILE A 72 10.03 4.82 4.35
C ILE A 72 10.66 6.16 4.75
N TYR A 73 10.76 6.45 6.06
CA TYR A 73 11.39 7.67 6.57
C TYR A 73 12.91 7.68 6.36
N GLU A 74 13.60 6.59 6.72
CA GLU A 74 15.05 6.41 6.61
C GLU A 74 15.56 6.40 5.16
N SER A 75 14.68 6.16 4.19
CA SER A 75 14.99 6.31 2.76
C SER A 75 15.35 7.74 2.33
N GLY A 76 15.12 8.74 3.19
CA GLY A 76 15.41 10.15 2.91
C GLY A 76 14.50 10.80 1.86
N LYS A 77 13.41 10.12 1.44
CA LYS A 77 12.47 10.65 0.44
C LYS A 77 11.46 11.67 1.02
N LEU A 78 11.27 11.67 2.34
CA LEU A 78 10.39 12.57 3.10
C LEU A 78 11.24 13.42 4.05
N GLN A 79 10.86 14.68 4.30
CA GLN A 79 11.65 15.62 5.10
C GLN A 79 11.42 15.48 6.62
N SER A 80 10.21 15.10 7.04
CA SER A 80 9.85 14.89 8.45
C SER A 80 8.83 13.75 8.62
N ARG A 81 8.65 13.26 9.85
CA ARG A 81 7.74 12.13 10.13
C ARG A 81 6.27 12.46 9.84
N GLU A 82 5.83 13.71 10.02
CA GLU A 82 4.46 14.13 9.69
C GLU A 82 4.19 14.29 8.17
N ASP A 83 5.23 14.16 7.33
CA ASP A 83 5.04 14.04 5.88
C ASP A 83 4.41 12.71 5.50
N LEU A 84 4.62 11.67 6.32
CA LEU A 84 3.94 10.39 6.21
C LEU A 84 2.64 10.42 7.02
N ARG A 85 1.50 10.16 6.35
CA ARG A 85 0.25 9.80 7.03
C ARG A 85 -0.17 8.41 6.56
N ILE A 86 -0.40 7.53 7.53
CA ILE A 86 -0.95 6.20 7.27
C ILE A 86 -2.46 6.23 7.52
N GLY A 87 -3.22 5.75 6.54
CA GLY A 87 -4.64 5.43 6.68
C GLY A 87 -4.86 3.92 6.77
N LEU A 88 -5.99 3.52 7.36
CA LEU A 88 -6.39 2.12 7.43
C LEU A 88 -7.90 2.01 7.17
N VAL A 89 -8.27 1.19 6.19
CA VAL A 89 -9.63 0.71 5.94
C VAL A 89 -9.60 -0.80 6.06
N ALA A 90 -10.23 -1.35 7.10
CA ALA A 90 -10.46 -2.77 7.21
C ALA A 90 -11.81 -3.14 6.57
N TYR A 91 -11.90 -4.30 5.92
CA TYR A 91 -13.16 -4.76 5.34
C TYR A 91 -13.37 -6.28 5.50
N ARG A 92 -14.60 -6.72 5.28
CA ARG A 92 -15.01 -8.13 5.25
C ARG A 92 -16.01 -8.37 4.12
N ASP A 93 -17.20 -8.82 4.46
CA ASP A 93 -18.23 -9.23 3.51
C ASP A 93 -19.54 -8.46 3.80
N HIS A 94 -20.47 -8.51 2.86
CA HIS A 94 -21.82 -8.01 3.02
C HIS A 94 -22.72 -9.04 3.75
N PRO A 95 -23.76 -8.60 4.50
CA PRO A 95 -24.80 -9.50 4.97
C PRO A 95 -25.52 -10.16 3.77
N PRO A 96 -25.71 -11.49 3.74
CA PRO A 96 -25.74 -12.36 4.91
C PRO A 96 -24.42 -13.07 5.30
N GLN A 97 -23.32 -12.90 4.55
CA GLN A 97 -22.09 -13.66 4.78
C GLN A 97 -21.34 -13.20 6.05
N ASP A 98 -21.23 -11.88 6.27
CA ASP A 98 -20.80 -11.30 7.54
C ASP A 98 -21.92 -10.44 8.18
N HIS A 99 -21.97 -10.41 9.51
CA HIS A 99 -22.97 -9.70 10.32
C HIS A 99 -22.35 -8.68 11.28
N THR A 100 -21.05 -8.43 11.17
CA THR A 100 -20.26 -7.60 12.09
C THR A 100 -19.98 -6.22 11.50
N TYR A 101 -19.41 -6.13 10.29
CA TYR A 101 -19.17 -4.90 9.54
C TYR A 101 -18.74 -5.20 8.11
N VAL A 102 -19.15 -4.37 7.15
CA VAL A 102 -18.65 -4.41 5.77
C VAL A 102 -17.29 -3.71 5.68
N THR A 103 -17.21 -2.46 6.17
CA THR A 103 -16.00 -1.63 6.22
C THR A 103 -15.80 -0.99 7.60
N LYS A 104 -14.54 -0.65 7.91
CA LYS A 104 -14.10 0.12 9.09
C LYS A 104 -12.99 1.08 8.67
N ASN A 105 -13.31 2.36 8.60
CA ASN A 105 -12.35 3.43 8.33
C ASN A 105 -11.77 3.97 9.65
N PHE A 106 -10.45 3.95 9.79
CA PHE A 106 -9.73 4.47 10.96
C PHE A 106 -9.16 5.88 10.76
N GLY A 107 -9.40 6.50 9.59
CA GLY A 107 -8.86 7.81 9.22
C GLY A 107 -7.35 7.78 8.93
N PHE A 108 -6.78 8.98 8.71
CA PHE A 108 -5.34 9.18 8.55
C PHE A 108 -4.67 9.56 9.88
N SER A 109 -3.48 9.00 10.15
CA SER A 109 -2.64 9.34 11.30
C SER A 109 -1.16 9.40 10.91
N SER A 110 -0.41 10.35 11.49
CA SER A 110 1.06 10.34 11.49
C SER A 110 1.65 9.74 12.79
N ASP A 111 0.81 9.43 13.78
CA ASP A 111 1.18 8.63 14.95
C ASP A 111 1.13 7.15 14.56
N ILE A 112 2.31 6.54 14.41
CA ILE A 112 2.48 5.15 14.00
C ILE A 112 2.04 4.18 15.11
N SER A 113 2.18 4.55 16.39
CA SER A 113 1.71 3.72 17.50
C SER A 113 0.18 3.68 17.57
N TYR A 114 -0.51 4.77 17.16
CA TYR A 114 -1.96 4.76 16.95
C TYR A 114 -2.37 3.83 15.79
N VAL A 115 -1.63 3.85 14.68
CA VAL A 115 -1.87 2.95 13.53
C VAL A 115 -1.65 1.49 13.91
N HIS A 116 -0.55 1.17 14.60
CA HIS A 116 -0.27 -0.16 15.14
C HIS A 116 -1.38 -0.65 16.06
N LYS A 117 -1.90 0.23 16.95
CA LYS A 117 -3.04 -0.10 17.82
C LYS A 117 -4.32 -0.41 17.03
N ASN A 118 -4.58 0.31 15.95
CA ASN A 118 -5.74 0.06 15.10
C ASN A 118 -5.61 -1.29 14.37
N LEU A 119 -4.45 -1.58 13.77
CA LEU A 119 -4.15 -2.90 13.19
C LEU A 119 -4.28 -4.03 14.22
N SER A 120 -3.73 -3.83 15.43
CA SER A 120 -3.83 -4.77 16.57
C SER A 120 -5.27 -5.05 17.04
N SER A 121 -6.25 -4.23 16.64
CA SER A 121 -7.67 -4.43 16.96
C SER A 121 -8.40 -5.30 15.94
N LEU A 122 -7.77 -5.58 14.79
CA LEU A 122 -8.32 -6.41 13.73
C LEU A 122 -8.11 -7.90 14.02
N TYR A 123 -9.04 -8.72 13.53
CA TYR A 123 -8.92 -10.18 13.58
C TYR A 123 -9.66 -10.79 12.38
N ALA A 124 -9.10 -11.89 11.89
CA ALA A 124 -9.63 -12.68 10.78
C ALA A 124 -10.93 -13.41 11.18
N SER A 125 -12.04 -13.13 10.53
CA SER A 125 -13.29 -13.90 10.59
C SER A 125 -14.29 -13.40 9.55
N GLY A 126 -15.35 -14.17 9.26
CA GLY A 126 -16.31 -13.79 8.22
C GLY A 126 -15.87 -14.26 6.82
N GLY A 127 -16.52 -13.72 5.80
CA GLY A 127 -16.57 -14.28 4.45
C GLY A 127 -17.57 -15.44 4.37
N GLY A 128 -17.86 -15.94 3.16
CA GLY A 128 -18.69 -17.14 3.01
C GLY A 128 -18.80 -17.73 1.60
N ASP A 129 -19.03 -16.90 0.59
CA ASP A 129 -19.22 -17.31 -0.81
C ASP A 129 -17.94 -17.25 -1.65
N GLY A 130 -16.94 -16.49 -1.22
CA GLY A 130 -15.56 -16.53 -1.73
C GLY A 130 -15.05 -15.17 -2.17
N PRO A 131 -15.78 -14.44 -3.03
CA PRO A 131 -15.57 -13.00 -3.22
C PRO A 131 -15.95 -12.22 -1.94
N GLU A 132 -15.47 -10.98 -1.83
CA GLU A 132 -15.58 -10.18 -0.59
C GLU A 132 -15.91 -8.71 -0.89
N ALA A 133 -16.17 -7.88 0.13
CA ALA A 133 -16.60 -6.49 0.01
C ALA A 133 -15.48 -5.48 -0.40
N VAL A 134 -14.56 -5.91 -1.26
CA VAL A 134 -13.40 -5.13 -1.74
C VAL A 134 -13.84 -3.81 -2.39
N THR A 135 -14.93 -3.83 -3.16
CA THR A 135 -15.47 -2.64 -3.84
C THR A 135 -15.90 -1.56 -2.84
N ALA A 136 -16.61 -1.94 -1.76
CA ALA A 136 -17.00 -1.04 -0.69
C ALA A 136 -15.77 -0.47 0.04
N ALA A 137 -14.75 -1.29 0.26
CA ALA A 137 -13.50 -0.88 0.90
C ALA A 137 -12.70 0.13 0.06
N LEU A 138 -12.64 -0.07 -1.26
CA LEU A 138 -12.02 0.86 -2.20
C LEU A 138 -12.84 2.16 -2.31
N ALA A 139 -14.18 2.09 -2.31
CA ALA A 139 -15.04 3.26 -2.31
C ALA A 139 -14.89 4.09 -1.01
N GLU A 140 -14.73 3.45 0.14
CA GLU A 140 -14.41 4.10 1.42
C GLU A 140 -13.04 4.80 1.36
N ALA A 141 -11.99 4.08 0.93
CA ALA A 141 -10.64 4.62 0.79
C ALA A 141 -10.55 5.82 -0.18
N LEU A 142 -11.29 5.77 -1.28
CA LEU A 142 -11.42 6.85 -2.26
C LEU A 142 -11.98 8.16 -1.68
N ASN A 143 -12.75 8.08 -0.60
CA ASN A 143 -13.44 9.21 0.03
C ASN A 143 -12.79 9.68 1.35
N MET A 144 -11.61 9.16 1.70
CA MET A 144 -10.81 9.66 2.82
C MET A 144 -10.25 11.09 2.59
N GLU A 145 -9.83 11.74 3.68
CA GLU A 145 -9.28 13.12 3.68
C GLU A 145 -7.83 13.21 3.15
N TRP A 146 -7.67 12.93 1.85
CA TRP A 146 -6.40 13.00 1.13
C TRP A 146 -5.86 14.44 1.03
N ARG A 147 -4.58 14.65 1.36
CA ARG A 147 -3.89 15.95 1.17
C ARG A 147 -3.80 16.26 -0.32
N PRO A 148 -4.12 17.49 -0.77
CA PRO A 148 -4.11 17.83 -2.20
C PRO A 148 -2.73 17.62 -2.83
N ASN A 149 -1.66 18.09 -2.17
CA ASN A 149 -0.30 18.10 -2.71
C ASN A 149 0.51 16.82 -2.39
N ALA A 150 -0.02 15.93 -1.55
CA ALA A 150 0.64 14.67 -1.24
C ALA A 150 0.59 13.71 -2.43
N SER A 151 1.65 12.89 -2.56
CA SER A 151 1.59 11.62 -3.28
C SER A 151 0.59 10.70 -2.57
N LYS A 152 -0.27 10.00 -3.32
CA LYS A 152 -1.41 9.25 -2.77
C LYS A 152 -1.30 7.78 -3.19
N MET A 153 -1.26 6.88 -2.23
CA MET A 153 -1.15 5.45 -2.46
C MET A 153 -2.19 4.68 -1.65
N ILE A 154 -2.80 3.68 -2.27
CA ILE A 154 -3.49 2.59 -1.59
C ILE A 154 -2.65 1.32 -1.74
N VAL A 155 -2.51 0.55 -0.66
CA VAL A 155 -2.05 -0.83 -0.66
C VAL A 155 -3.21 -1.71 -0.23
N LEU A 156 -3.78 -2.46 -1.16
CA LEU A 156 -4.79 -3.48 -0.89
C LEU A 156 -4.10 -4.82 -0.60
N ILE A 157 -4.47 -5.51 0.47
CA ILE A 157 -3.95 -6.82 0.87
C ILE A 157 -5.14 -7.77 0.97
N ALA A 158 -5.24 -8.74 0.05
CA ALA A 158 -6.37 -9.69 -0.03
C ALA A 158 -6.01 -11.00 -0.76
N ASP A 159 -6.75 -12.07 -0.48
CA ASP A 159 -6.74 -13.34 -1.24
C ASP A 159 -8.04 -13.63 -1.99
N ALA A 160 -9.01 -12.70 -1.96
CA ALA A 160 -10.31 -12.82 -2.62
C ALA A 160 -10.57 -11.68 -3.64
N PRO A 161 -11.37 -11.91 -4.69
CA PRO A 161 -11.88 -10.87 -5.59
C PRO A 161 -13.06 -10.08 -4.98
N PRO A 162 -13.44 -8.92 -5.57
CA PRO A 162 -14.76 -8.34 -5.32
C PRO A 162 -15.89 -9.18 -5.92
N HIS A 163 -17.07 -9.04 -5.33
CA HIS A 163 -18.34 -9.48 -5.92
C HIS A 163 -18.60 -8.89 -7.32
N GLY A 164 -19.36 -9.63 -8.14
CA GLY A 164 -19.87 -9.22 -9.44
C GLY A 164 -18.93 -9.47 -10.62
N ILE A 165 -17.71 -9.99 -10.40
CA ILE A 165 -16.79 -10.34 -11.50
C ILE A 165 -17.11 -11.69 -12.16
N GLY A 166 -18.16 -12.38 -11.70
CA GLY A 166 -18.63 -13.65 -12.25
C GLY A 166 -17.90 -14.89 -11.72
N GLU A 167 -17.41 -14.86 -10.49
CA GLU A 167 -16.86 -16.05 -9.84
C GLU A 167 -17.93 -17.09 -9.51
N TYR A 168 -17.52 -18.35 -9.47
CA TYR A 168 -18.42 -19.43 -9.07
C TYR A 168 -18.67 -19.38 -7.55
N GLY A 169 -19.93 -19.23 -7.16
CA GLY A 169 -20.38 -19.26 -5.77
C GLY A 169 -20.82 -17.92 -5.22
N ASP A 170 -20.46 -16.81 -5.89
CA ASP A 170 -20.74 -15.42 -5.50
C ASP A 170 -22.22 -15.19 -5.12
N GLY A 171 -22.48 -14.79 -3.87
CA GLY A 171 -23.81 -14.44 -3.38
C GLY A 171 -24.29 -13.08 -3.86
N PHE A 172 -23.41 -12.26 -4.45
CA PHE A 172 -23.68 -10.92 -4.94
C PHE A 172 -23.22 -10.76 -6.40
N ASP A 173 -23.63 -11.72 -7.24
CA ASP A 173 -23.27 -11.83 -8.66
C ASP A 173 -23.59 -10.60 -9.55
N GLU A 174 -24.48 -9.71 -9.09
CA GLU A 174 -24.79 -8.41 -9.73
C GLU A 174 -23.84 -7.27 -9.30
N GLY A 175 -22.85 -7.54 -8.44
CA GLY A 175 -21.90 -6.56 -7.91
C GLY A 175 -22.19 -6.13 -6.47
N SER A 176 -21.44 -5.11 -6.02
CA SER A 176 -21.47 -4.68 -4.62
C SER A 176 -22.84 -4.09 -4.23
N PRO A 177 -23.48 -4.57 -3.14
CA PRO A 177 -24.79 -4.10 -2.69
C PRO A 177 -24.92 -2.61 -2.37
N ASP A 178 -23.80 -1.90 -2.23
CA ASP A 178 -23.77 -0.45 -2.02
C ASP A 178 -23.94 0.37 -3.32
N GLY A 179 -23.98 -0.30 -4.48
CA GLY A 179 -24.14 0.30 -5.81
C GLY A 179 -22.84 0.83 -6.42
N ASN A 180 -21.68 0.63 -5.77
CA ASN A 180 -20.39 0.99 -6.34
C ASN A 180 -19.92 -0.04 -7.36
N ASP A 181 -19.32 0.44 -8.46
CA ASP A 181 -18.63 -0.40 -9.45
C ASP A 181 -17.11 -0.23 -9.29
N PRO A 182 -16.32 -1.31 -9.17
CA PRO A 182 -14.91 -1.19 -8.86
C PRO A 182 -14.05 -0.66 -10.03
N LEU A 183 -14.49 -0.81 -11.29
CA LEU A 183 -13.79 -0.20 -12.43
C LEU A 183 -14.01 1.32 -12.44
N GLN A 184 -15.21 1.78 -12.10
CA GLN A 184 -15.52 3.21 -11.92
C GLN A 184 -14.75 3.80 -10.73
N VAL A 185 -14.72 3.10 -9.58
CA VAL A 185 -13.94 3.49 -8.40
C VAL A 185 -12.45 3.60 -8.74
N ALA A 186 -11.88 2.63 -9.47
CA ALA A 186 -10.47 2.66 -9.89
C ALA A 186 -10.16 3.84 -10.84
N ARG A 187 -11.05 4.17 -11.78
CA ARG A 187 -10.89 5.34 -12.65
C ARG A 187 -10.99 6.65 -11.87
N LEU A 188 -11.87 6.72 -10.86
CA LEU A 188 -12.00 7.89 -9.99
C LEU A 188 -10.82 8.03 -9.02
N MET A 189 -10.21 6.92 -8.59
CA MET A 189 -8.90 6.92 -7.91
C MET A 189 -7.81 7.51 -8.82
N ALA A 190 -7.70 7.01 -10.05
CA ALA A 190 -6.71 7.46 -11.02
C ALA A 190 -6.82 8.97 -11.32
N SER A 191 -8.04 9.49 -11.53
CA SER A 191 -8.28 10.93 -11.76
C SER A 191 -8.02 11.81 -10.52
N LYS A 192 -8.18 11.28 -9.30
CA LYS A 192 -7.71 11.92 -8.05
C LYS A 192 -6.20 11.78 -7.85
N GLY A 193 -5.49 11.04 -8.70
CA GLY A 193 -4.06 10.77 -8.60
C GLY A 193 -3.68 9.78 -7.50
N ILE A 194 -4.60 8.89 -7.13
CA ILE A 194 -4.42 7.81 -6.14
C ILE A 194 -3.97 6.54 -6.88
N THR A 195 -2.77 6.07 -6.58
CA THR A 195 -2.20 4.85 -7.17
C THR A 195 -2.56 3.63 -6.32
N LEU A 196 -3.15 2.58 -6.90
CA LEU A 196 -3.48 1.33 -6.21
C LEU A 196 -2.39 0.28 -6.44
N PHE A 197 -1.73 -0.14 -5.36
CA PHE A 197 -0.90 -1.32 -5.32
C PHE A 197 -1.69 -2.47 -4.71
N PHE A 198 -1.63 -3.64 -5.33
CA PHE A 198 -2.32 -4.82 -4.84
C PHE A 198 -1.33 -5.89 -4.43
N VAL A 199 -1.35 -6.25 -3.15
CA VAL A 199 -0.64 -7.37 -2.58
C VAL A 199 -1.53 -8.61 -2.68
N ALA A 200 -1.21 -9.46 -3.63
CA ALA A 200 -1.94 -10.68 -3.91
C ALA A 200 -1.48 -11.80 -2.97
N CYS A 201 -2.34 -12.18 -2.04
CA CYS A 201 -2.09 -13.23 -1.07
C CYS A 201 -2.28 -14.62 -1.72
N GLU A 202 -1.18 -15.26 -2.11
CA GLU A 202 -1.17 -16.49 -2.88
C GLU A 202 -0.83 -17.71 -1.99
N PRO A 203 -1.32 -18.93 -2.31
CA PRO A 203 -1.93 -19.37 -3.57
C PRO A 203 -3.47 -19.25 -3.64
N ALA A 204 -4.10 -18.60 -2.66
CA ALA A 204 -5.57 -18.59 -2.53
C ALA A 204 -6.23 -17.75 -3.63
N LEU A 205 -5.69 -16.56 -3.94
CA LEU A 205 -6.20 -15.70 -5.02
C LEU A 205 -6.28 -16.40 -6.38
N SER A 206 -5.24 -17.14 -6.78
CA SER A 206 -5.24 -17.88 -8.04
C SER A 206 -6.13 -19.12 -8.07
N GLY A 207 -6.86 -19.42 -6.98
CA GLY A 207 -7.97 -20.37 -6.98
C GLY A 207 -9.20 -19.86 -7.72
N TYR A 208 -9.33 -18.53 -7.86
CA TYR A 208 -10.44 -17.86 -8.54
C TYR A 208 -10.25 -17.76 -10.07
N SER A 209 -11.35 -17.70 -10.80
CA SER A 209 -11.38 -17.79 -12.26
C SER A 209 -10.87 -16.54 -12.96
N TYR A 210 -11.11 -15.35 -12.38
CA TYR A 210 -10.88 -14.04 -12.97
C TYR A 210 -10.14 -13.06 -12.05
N ALA A 211 -10.03 -13.35 -10.74
CA ALA A 211 -9.47 -12.45 -9.73
C ALA A 211 -8.11 -11.84 -10.10
N THR A 212 -7.14 -12.66 -10.55
CA THR A 212 -5.81 -12.20 -10.96
C THR A 212 -5.88 -11.17 -12.10
N ASP A 213 -6.71 -11.45 -13.11
CA ASP A 213 -6.84 -10.61 -14.32
C ASP A 213 -7.55 -9.30 -13.98
N PHE A 214 -8.56 -9.38 -13.10
CA PHE A 214 -9.29 -8.23 -12.58
C PHE A 214 -8.37 -7.28 -11.80
N TYR A 215 -7.60 -7.80 -10.84
CA TYR A 215 -6.72 -6.96 -10.05
C TYR A 215 -5.59 -6.35 -10.87
N GLN A 216 -5.02 -7.11 -11.82
CA GLN A 216 -4.02 -6.55 -12.72
C GLN A 216 -4.58 -5.43 -13.61
N ALA A 217 -5.85 -5.50 -14.02
CA ALA A 217 -6.52 -4.38 -14.68
C ALA A 217 -6.69 -3.17 -13.74
N LEU A 218 -7.13 -3.35 -12.50
CA LEU A 218 -7.26 -2.27 -11.52
C LEU A 218 -5.94 -1.54 -11.23
N THR A 219 -4.85 -2.29 -11.06
CA THR A 219 -3.52 -1.70 -10.87
C THR A 219 -3.05 -0.98 -12.13
N ASN A 220 -3.36 -1.49 -13.33
CA ASN A 220 -3.05 -0.82 -14.59
C ASN A 220 -3.83 0.50 -14.75
N ILE A 221 -5.16 0.52 -14.48
CA ILE A 221 -5.99 1.75 -14.53
C ILE A 221 -5.37 2.86 -13.68
N THR A 222 -4.95 2.52 -12.46
CA THR A 222 -4.40 3.45 -11.46
C THR A 222 -2.89 3.69 -11.58
N SER A 223 -2.21 3.05 -12.54
CA SER A 223 -0.74 3.11 -12.73
C SER A 223 0.09 2.56 -11.55
N GLY A 224 -0.49 1.66 -10.74
CA GLY A 224 0.20 0.92 -9.68
C GLY A 224 0.75 -0.43 -10.14
N LEU A 225 0.91 -1.38 -9.21
CA LEU A 225 1.42 -2.73 -9.47
C LEU A 225 0.68 -3.79 -8.67
N MET A 226 0.61 -5.00 -9.24
CA MET A 226 0.19 -6.23 -8.55
C MET A 226 1.42 -7.04 -8.12
N LEU A 227 1.45 -7.45 -6.86
CA LEU A 227 2.60 -8.04 -6.19
C LEU A 227 2.19 -9.40 -5.60
N PRO A 228 2.50 -10.53 -6.27
CA PRO A 228 2.19 -11.86 -5.75
C PRO A 228 3.08 -12.18 -4.56
N LEU A 229 2.49 -12.38 -3.38
CA LEU A 229 3.20 -12.83 -2.19
C LEU A 229 2.79 -14.25 -1.82
N THR A 230 3.79 -15.12 -1.74
CA THR A 230 3.63 -16.53 -1.36
C THR A 230 3.73 -16.74 0.17
N THR A 231 4.25 -15.75 0.91
CA THR A 231 4.31 -15.72 2.38
C THR A 231 4.08 -14.31 2.90
N ALA A 232 3.54 -14.20 4.12
CA ALA A 232 3.28 -12.91 4.77
C ALA A 232 4.57 -12.20 5.24
N ASP A 233 5.72 -12.89 5.31
CA ASP A 233 7.00 -12.29 5.73
C ASP A 233 7.56 -11.32 4.67
N LEU A 234 7.23 -11.54 3.39
CA LEU A 234 7.66 -10.69 2.26
C LEU A 234 6.90 -9.36 2.18
N LEU A 235 5.83 -9.21 2.97
CA LEU A 235 4.91 -8.07 2.97
C LEU A 235 5.63 -6.73 3.20
N THR A 236 6.52 -6.68 4.19
CA THR A 236 7.31 -5.49 4.54
C THR A 236 8.13 -4.97 3.35
N HIS A 237 8.89 -5.86 2.70
CA HIS A 237 9.77 -5.51 1.59
C HIS A 237 8.96 -5.07 0.36
N ALA A 238 7.85 -5.75 0.07
CA ALA A 238 6.97 -5.41 -1.04
C ALA A 238 6.33 -4.03 -0.87
N ILE A 239 5.84 -3.70 0.33
CA ILE A 239 5.24 -2.39 0.63
C ILE A 239 6.29 -1.28 0.56
N VAL A 240 7.41 -1.43 1.29
CA VAL A 240 8.47 -0.41 1.32
C VAL A 240 9.00 -0.15 -0.09
N GLY A 241 9.31 -1.19 -0.85
CA GLY A 241 9.78 -1.04 -2.23
C GLY A 241 8.76 -0.29 -3.11
N SER A 242 7.48 -0.65 -3.01
CA SER A 242 6.42 -0.03 -3.82
C SER A 242 6.21 1.44 -3.50
N VAL A 243 6.28 1.80 -2.21
CA VAL A 243 6.23 3.19 -1.76
C VAL A 243 7.41 3.98 -2.32
N LEU A 244 8.63 3.45 -2.24
CA LEU A 244 9.83 4.13 -2.71
C LEU A 244 9.85 4.30 -4.23
N GLU A 245 9.44 3.27 -4.97
CA GLU A 245 9.23 3.35 -6.42
C GLU A 245 8.22 4.46 -6.74
N ASN A 246 7.01 4.43 -6.14
CA ASN A 246 5.97 5.41 -6.41
C ASN A 246 6.40 6.85 -6.07
N LEU A 247 7.20 7.07 -5.02
CA LEU A 247 7.73 8.39 -4.69
C LEU A 247 8.71 8.94 -5.76
N ASP A 248 9.45 8.05 -6.43
CA ASP A 248 10.31 8.41 -7.56
C ASP A 248 9.51 8.61 -8.86
N MET A 249 8.50 7.77 -9.11
CA MET A 249 7.55 7.96 -10.22
C MET A 249 6.81 9.30 -10.11
N GLU A 250 6.36 9.68 -8.91
CA GLU A 250 5.68 10.95 -8.64
C GLU A 250 6.58 12.17 -8.84
N ARG A 251 7.89 12.07 -8.62
CA ARG A 251 8.83 13.14 -9.00
C ARG A 251 8.80 13.33 -10.51
N LEU A 252 8.93 12.25 -11.29
CA LEU A 252 8.96 12.31 -12.75
C LEU A 252 7.62 12.82 -13.31
N VAL A 253 6.49 12.38 -12.77
CA VAL A 253 5.15 12.84 -13.19
C VAL A 253 4.94 14.33 -12.90
N ARG A 254 5.45 14.88 -11.79
CA ARG A 254 5.45 16.33 -11.56
C ARG A 254 6.31 17.08 -12.59
N GLU A 255 7.43 16.50 -13.01
CA GLU A 255 8.40 17.14 -13.91
C GLU A 255 7.97 17.11 -15.39
N VAL A 256 7.54 15.96 -15.92
CA VAL A 256 7.21 15.78 -17.36
C VAL A 256 5.70 15.72 -17.64
N GLY A 257 4.87 15.55 -16.61
CA GLY A 257 3.48 15.12 -16.79
C GLY A 257 2.60 16.10 -17.57
N GLN A 258 2.82 17.42 -17.46
CA GLN A 258 2.10 18.41 -18.26
C GLN A 258 2.37 18.24 -19.77
N ALA A 259 3.64 18.08 -20.15
CA ALA A 259 4.02 17.90 -21.56
C ALA A 259 3.53 16.55 -22.12
N VAL A 260 3.59 15.49 -21.30
CA VAL A 260 3.09 14.15 -21.66
C VAL A 260 1.57 14.15 -21.81
N SER A 261 0.85 14.78 -20.88
CA SER A 261 -0.60 14.97 -20.95
C SER A 261 -1.04 15.74 -22.19
N GLN A 262 -0.36 16.85 -22.51
CA GLN A 262 -0.69 17.67 -23.67
C GLN A 262 -0.59 16.89 -24.99
N ARG A 263 0.33 15.93 -25.09
CA ARG A 263 0.44 15.05 -26.25
C ARG A 263 -0.69 14.01 -26.31
N ILE A 264 -0.96 13.33 -25.20
CA ILE A 264 -1.98 12.28 -25.15
C ILE A 264 -3.39 12.88 -25.36
N LEU A 265 -3.74 13.93 -24.62
CA LEU A 265 -5.09 14.51 -24.65
C LEU A 265 -5.25 15.61 -25.71
N GLY A 266 -4.23 16.45 -25.91
CA GLY A 266 -4.30 17.60 -26.82
C GLY A 266 -3.99 17.25 -28.27
N ASN A 267 -2.99 16.38 -28.52
CA ASN A 267 -2.66 15.91 -29.86
C ASN A 267 -3.34 14.57 -30.23
N ASN A 268 -4.06 13.95 -29.28
CA ASN A 268 -4.69 12.62 -29.43
C ASN A 268 -3.68 11.52 -29.83
N GLU A 269 -2.48 11.57 -29.25
CA GLU A 269 -1.42 10.56 -29.45
C GLU A 269 -1.64 9.31 -28.57
N SER A 270 -1.22 8.15 -29.06
CA SER A 270 -1.30 6.89 -28.31
C SER A 270 -0.41 6.91 -27.06
N VAL A 271 -0.96 6.45 -25.93
CA VAL A 271 -0.23 6.36 -24.65
C VAL A 271 1.03 5.50 -24.78
N ASP A 272 0.98 4.38 -25.52
CA ASP A 272 2.14 3.50 -25.71
C ASP A 272 3.25 4.14 -26.55
N ASP A 273 2.90 4.99 -27.53
CA ASP A 273 3.89 5.66 -28.38
C ASP A 273 4.55 6.83 -27.63
N VAL A 274 3.76 7.61 -26.88
CA VAL A 274 4.27 8.64 -25.98
C VAL A 274 5.13 8.02 -24.87
N ALA A 275 4.74 6.86 -24.32
CA ALA A 275 5.52 6.13 -23.32
C ALA A 275 6.87 5.63 -23.87
N ARG A 276 6.92 5.14 -25.12
CA ARG A 276 8.15 4.69 -25.76
C ARG A 276 9.15 5.83 -25.95
N GLU A 277 8.69 6.96 -26.46
CA GLU A 277 9.55 8.14 -26.63
C GLU A 277 9.95 8.76 -25.28
N LEU A 278 9.05 8.74 -24.29
CA LEU A 278 9.38 9.17 -22.93
C LEU A 278 10.46 8.28 -22.31
N HIS A 279 10.37 6.96 -22.47
CA HIS A 279 11.38 6.01 -22.02
C HIS A 279 12.74 6.31 -22.66
N GLU A 280 12.81 6.49 -23.98
CA GLU A 280 14.04 6.87 -24.69
C GLU A 280 14.63 8.19 -24.15
N ARG A 281 13.80 9.22 -23.93
CA ARG A 281 14.23 10.52 -23.38
C ARG A 281 14.75 10.40 -21.94
N LEU A 282 14.14 9.56 -21.10
CA LEU A 282 14.58 9.38 -19.71
C LEU A 282 15.84 8.51 -19.62
N LEU A 283 16.02 7.52 -20.52
CA LEU A 283 17.28 6.80 -20.69
C LEU A 283 18.42 7.74 -21.10
N LEU A 284 18.19 8.64 -22.06
CA LEU A 284 19.19 9.64 -22.47
C LEU A 284 19.56 10.64 -21.36
N ARG A 285 18.69 10.82 -20.35
CA ARG A 285 18.95 11.60 -19.14
C ARG A 285 19.68 10.80 -18.04
N ASN A 286 19.88 9.49 -18.23
CA ASN A 286 20.35 8.56 -17.20
C ASN A 286 19.47 8.56 -15.93
N GLU A 287 18.14 8.68 -16.05
CA GLU A 287 17.26 8.60 -14.88
C GLU A 287 17.17 7.16 -14.36
N SER A 288 17.61 6.96 -13.11
CA SER A 288 17.38 5.75 -12.33
C SER A 288 16.07 5.86 -11.54
N THR A 289 15.47 4.71 -11.28
CA THR A 289 14.32 4.59 -10.36
C THR A 289 14.50 3.36 -9.50
N LYS A 290 14.08 3.43 -8.24
CA LYS A 290 13.93 2.22 -7.43
C LYS A 290 12.80 1.36 -8.01
N LYS A 291 13.05 0.06 -8.12
CA LYS A 291 12.12 -0.93 -8.65
C LYS A 291 11.99 -2.09 -7.69
N VAL A 292 10.76 -2.50 -7.41
CA VAL A 292 10.51 -3.78 -6.72
C VAL A 292 10.68 -4.92 -7.70
N VAL A 293 11.63 -5.81 -7.43
CA VAL A 293 11.86 -7.04 -8.19
C VAL A 293 11.31 -8.20 -7.38
N ILE A 294 10.15 -8.69 -7.81
CA ILE A 294 9.52 -9.91 -7.31
C ILE A 294 9.48 -10.90 -8.46
N GLU A 295 9.87 -12.16 -8.23
CA GLU A 295 9.68 -13.21 -9.23
C GLU A 295 8.18 -13.42 -9.48
N SER A 296 7.76 -13.27 -10.74
CA SER A 296 6.38 -13.58 -11.15
C SER A 296 6.12 -15.07 -11.01
N ILE A 297 5.16 -15.42 -10.16
CA ILE A 297 4.66 -16.79 -10.05
C ILE A 297 3.58 -17.09 -11.10
N TYR A 298 3.16 -16.11 -11.90
CA TYR A 298 2.10 -16.25 -12.90
C TYR A 298 2.63 -16.65 -14.27
N ARG A 299 1.92 -17.57 -14.92
CA ARG A 299 2.16 -17.99 -16.30
C ARG A 299 1.44 -17.04 -17.25
N ASP A 300 2.13 -16.58 -18.30
CA ASP A 300 1.51 -15.85 -19.40
C ASP A 300 0.37 -16.66 -20.05
N SER A 301 -0.75 -16.00 -20.33
CA SER A 301 -1.92 -16.55 -21.01
C SER A 301 -2.57 -15.46 -21.85
N GLU A 302 -2.95 -15.80 -23.08
CA GLU A 302 -3.65 -14.86 -23.97
C GLU A 302 -5.10 -14.60 -23.50
N GLU A 303 -5.70 -15.57 -22.79
CA GLU A 303 -6.98 -15.40 -22.09
C GLU A 303 -6.86 -14.38 -20.94
N ALA A 304 -5.80 -14.47 -20.12
CA ALA A 304 -5.53 -13.51 -19.05
C ALA A 304 -5.30 -12.09 -19.60
N LYS A 305 -4.46 -11.95 -20.64
CA LYS A 305 -4.24 -10.66 -21.34
C LYS A 305 -5.53 -10.10 -21.94
N HIS A 306 -6.36 -10.97 -22.54
CA HIS A 306 -7.69 -10.60 -23.05
C HIS A 306 -8.59 -10.07 -21.94
N ASN A 307 -8.68 -10.76 -20.80
CA ASN A 307 -9.50 -10.34 -19.66
C ASN A 307 -9.03 -8.99 -19.08
N VAL A 308 -7.73 -8.80 -18.90
CA VAL A 308 -7.15 -7.51 -18.47
C VAL A 308 -7.57 -6.40 -19.43
N ASN A 309 -7.45 -6.61 -20.74
CA ASN A 309 -7.84 -5.63 -21.75
C ASN A 309 -9.36 -5.33 -21.73
N VAL A 310 -10.20 -6.34 -21.53
CA VAL A 310 -11.66 -6.17 -21.37
C VAL A 310 -11.97 -5.29 -20.16
N TYR A 311 -11.40 -5.57 -18.99
CA TYR A 311 -11.62 -4.75 -17.78
C TYR A 311 -11.08 -3.31 -17.93
N MET A 312 -9.93 -3.13 -18.59
CA MET A 312 -9.38 -1.80 -18.88
C MET A 312 -10.32 -0.95 -19.73
N GLN A 313 -10.98 -1.55 -20.73
CA GLN A 313 -11.80 -0.85 -21.72
C GLN A 313 -13.28 -0.69 -21.30
N ALA A 314 -13.86 -1.68 -20.61
CA ALA A 314 -15.27 -1.69 -20.24
C ALA A 314 -15.61 -0.64 -19.18
N SER A 315 -16.73 0.07 -19.35
CA SER A 315 -17.16 1.17 -18.48
C SER A 315 -17.49 0.73 -17.05
N ASN A 316 -17.96 -0.51 -16.91
CA ASN A 316 -18.42 -1.15 -15.67
C ASN A 316 -18.32 -2.69 -15.78
N LEU A 317 -18.50 -3.41 -14.67
CA LEU A 317 -18.45 -4.86 -14.63
C LEU A 317 -19.52 -5.53 -15.51
N ALA A 318 -20.72 -4.96 -15.62
CA ALA A 318 -21.82 -5.53 -16.41
C ALA A 318 -21.47 -5.56 -17.93
N GLU A 319 -20.71 -4.59 -18.41
CA GLU A 319 -20.16 -4.56 -19.78
C GLU A 319 -18.95 -5.51 -19.94
N ALA A 320 -18.10 -5.62 -18.93
CA ALA A 320 -16.92 -6.48 -18.95
C ALA A 320 -17.28 -7.98 -18.95
N ARG A 321 -18.16 -8.38 -18.03
CA ARG A 321 -18.42 -9.78 -17.64
C ARG A 321 -18.79 -10.72 -18.80
N PRO A 322 -19.65 -10.33 -19.78
CA PRO A 322 -19.98 -11.20 -20.92
C PRO A 322 -18.80 -11.53 -21.85
N HIS A 323 -17.72 -10.76 -21.79
CA HIS A 323 -16.57 -10.86 -22.68
C HIS A 323 -15.37 -11.60 -22.06
N LEU A 324 -15.47 -12.02 -20.79
CA LEU A 324 -14.40 -12.71 -20.06
C LEU A 324 -14.21 -14.15 -20.54
N LYS A 325 -12.96 -14.63 -20.49
CA LYS A 325 -12.55 -15.98 -20.87
C LYS A 325 -11.91 -16.68 -19.68
N ARG A 326 -12.38 -17.88 -19.34
CA ARG A 326 -11.75 -18.68 -18.28
C ARG A 326 -10.35 -19.12 -18.71
N VAL A 327 -9.33 -18.82 -17.91
CA VAL A 327 -7.95 -19.29 -18.13
C VAL A 327 -7.89 -20.81 -17.92
N PRO A 328 -7.34 -21.60 -18.87
CA PRO A 328 -7.29 -23.05 -18.74
C PRO A 328 -6.12 -23.53 -17.86
N GLY A 329 -6.45 -24.43 -16.91
CA GLY A 329 -5.49 -25.09 -16.03
C GLY A 329 -4.98 -24.19 -14.90
N THR A 330 -3.75 -24.44 -14.46
CA THR A 330 -3.06 -23.63 -13.44
C THR A 330 -2.68 -22.25 -13.97
N ARG A 331 -2.87 -21.21 -13.14
CA ARG A 331 -2.35 -19.86 -13.37
C ARG A 331 -0.86 -19.72 -13.04
N PHE A 332 -0.29 -20.66 -12.28
CA PHE A 332 1.10 -20.58 -11.85
C PHE A 332 2.13 -21.09 -12.87
N THR A 333 3.36 -20.57 -12.79
CA THR A 333 4.52 -21.08 -13.52
C THR A 333 4.92 -22.48 -13.05
N ASP A 334 5.54 -23.27 -13.94
CA ASP A 334 6.05 -24.58 -13.58
C ASP A 334 7.13 -24.49 -12.48
N LYS A 335 7.98 -23.46 -12.48
CA LYS A 335 8.99 -23.25 -11.41
C LYS A 335 8.33 -23.16 -10.03
N TYR A 336 7.30 -22.32 -9.89
CA TYR A 336 6.58 -22.19 -8.62
C TYR A 336 5.93 -23.52 -8.19
N LEU A 337 5.30 -24.24 -9.12
CA LEU A 337 4.67 -25.53 -8.82
C LEU A 337 5.70 -26.58 -8.36
N HIS A 338 6.87 -26.64 -9.00
CA HIS A 338 7.95 -27.53 -8.59
C HIS A 338 8.51 -27.16 -7.20
N ALA A 339 8.76 -25.87 -6.93
CA ALA A 339 9.24 -25.37 -5.63
C ALA A 339 8.24 -25.64 -4.49
N ARG A 340 6.94 -25.52 -4.77
CA ARG A 340 5.87 -25.88 -3.82
C ARG A 340 5.79 -27.39 -3.56
N MET A 341 5.98 -28.21 -4.60
CA MET A 341 6.00 -29.67 -4.47
C MET A 341 7.25 -30.20 -3.74
N SER A 342 8.43 -29.61 -3.97
CA SER A 342 9.67 -30.00 -3.25
C SER A 342 9.57 -29.64 -1.76
N SER A 343 9.10 -28.43 -1.44
CA SER A 343 8.84 -27.97 -0.07
C SER A 343 7.89 -28.91 0.69
N SER A 344 6.79 -29.32 0.05
CA SER A 344 5.82 -30.28 0.62
C SER A 344 6.38 -31.70 0.75
N ARG A 345 7.32 -32.12 -0.12
CA ARG A 345 7.98 -33.42 -0.01
C ARG A 345 9.01 -33.48 1.12
N SER A 346 9.72 -32.38 1.37
CA SER A 346 10.75 -32.32 2.42
C SER A 346 10.16 -32.61 3.81
N SER A 347 8.94 -32.11 4.10
CA SER A 347 8.23 -32.37 5.35
C SER A 347 7.77 -33.83 5.56
N TYR A 348 7.81 -34.70 4.53
CA TYR A 348 7.51 -36.14 4.67
C TYR A 348 8.75 -37.02 4.91
N TYR A 349 9.96 -36.51 4.69
CA TYR A 349 11.20 -37.30 4.87
C TYR A 349 11.87 -37.16 6.24
N SER A 350 11.50 -36.16 7.04
CA SER A 350 11.94 -36.01 8.44
C SER A 350 11.10 -36.85 9.42
N SER A 351 11.03 -38.17 9.21
CA SER A 351 10.59 -39.11 10.25
C SER A 351 11.80 -39.59 11.06
N PRO A 352 11.93 -39.25 12.36
CA PRO A 352 13.01 -39.77 13.17
C PRO A 352 12.82 -41.27 13.40
N TYR A 353 13.78 -42.08 12.96
CA TYR A 353 13.83 -43.51 13.28
C TYR A 353 13.90 -43.71 14.79
N LEU A 354 12.78 -44.09 15.40
CA LEU A 354 12.75 -44.61 16.76
C LEU A 354 13.38 -46.02 16.78
N PRO A 355 14.37 -46.30 17.64
CA PRO A 355 14.97 -47.62 17.73
C PRO A 355 13.96 -48.64 18.28
N ALA A 356 14.04 -49.87 17.77
CA ALA A 356 13.09 -50.94 18.09
C ALA A 356 13.10 -51.31 19.58
N ARG A 357 11.92 -51.36 20.20
CA ARG A 357 11.72 -51.80 21.58
C ARG A 357 11.57 -53.33 21.65
N PRO A 358 12.18 -54.03 22.63
CA PRO A 358 12.04 -55.49 22.75
C PRO A 358 10.62 -55.95 23.07
N THR A 359 10.30 -57.17 22.62
CA THR A 359 8.98 -57.80 22.75
C THR A 359 8.75 -58.45 24.11
N GLU A 360 7.59 -58.20 24.74
CA GLU A 360 7.03 -59.05 25.80
C GLU A 360 5.61 -59.53 25.44
N LYS A 361 5.21 -60.67 26.02
CA LYS A 361 4.04 -61.47 25.63
C LYS A 361 2.74 -61.04 26.36
N PRO A 362 1.55 -61.38 25.83
CA PRO A 362 0.28 -60.82 26.29
C PRO A 362 -0.34 -61.54 27.49
N ALA A 363 -1.13 -60.81 28.26
CA ALA A 363 -2.08 -61.31 29.26
C ALA A 363 -3.49 -60.76 28.99
N SER A 364 -4.52 -61.38 29.59
CA SER A 364 -5.84 -61.55 28.95
C SER A 364 -7.03 -60.79 29.58
N THR A 365 -7.94 -60.34 28.69
CA THR A 365 -9.42 -60.32 28.82
C THR A 365 -10.12 -59.70 30.05
N ALA A 366 -10.88 -58.61 29.83
CA ALA A 366 -12.25 -58.42 30.36
C ALA A 366 -13.04 -57.33 29.58
N LYS A 367 -14.38 -57.42 29.58
CA LYS A 367 -15.39 -56.46 29.06
C LYS A 367 -16.51 -56.30 30.16
N PRO A 368 -17.54 -55.44 30.04
CA PRO A 368 -17.52 -53.97 29.95
C PRO A 368 -18.61 -53.26 30.83
N THR A 369 -18.76 -51.92 30.73
CA THR A 369 -19.94 -51.07 31.13
C THR A 369 -20.28 -50.86 32.63
N PRO A 370 -21.10 -49.85 33.02
CA PRO A 370 -21.18 -48.44 32.56
C PRO A 370 -21.35 -47.40 33.72
N SER A 371 -21.58 -46.11 33.35
CA SER A 371 -22.24 -45.01 34.10
C SER A 371 -21.40 -43.86 34.68
N SER A 372 -21.86 -42.64 34.37
CA SER A 372 -21.76 -41.37 35.14
C SER A 372 -23.15 -41.09 35.75
N PRO A 373 -23.42 -40.13 36.68
CA PRO A 373 -22.79 -38.80 36.92
C PRO A 373 -22.68 -38.47 38.45
N PRO A 374 -22.76 -37.21 38.99
CA PRO A 374 -22.64 -35.86 38.42
C PRO A 374 -21.60 -34.94 39.13
N ARG A 375 -21.59 -33.66 38.75
CA ARG A 375 -20.68 -32.58 39.22
C ARG A 375 -20.75 -32.32 40.73
N LYS A 376 -19.62 -31.91 41.33
CA LYS A 376 -19.59 -31.09 42.54
C LYS A 376 -19.00 -29.72 42.23
N VAL A 377 -19.73 -28.67 42.64
CA VAL A 377 -19.20 -27.30 42.76
C VAL A 377 -18.45 -27.23 44.10
N VAL A 378 -17.30 -26.55 44.12
CA VAL A 378 -16.64 -26.13 45.36
C VAL A 378 -16.41 -24.63 45.26
N THR A 379 -17.14 -23.88 46.08
CA THR A 379 -16.87 -22.46 46.36
C THR A 379 -15.91 -22.33 47.54
N ASP A 380 -15.32 -21.14 47.66
CA ASP A 380 -14.68 -20.58 48.85
C ASP A 380 -13.22 -20.96 49.18
N PHE A 381 -12.33 -20.14 48.62
CA PHE A 381 -11.45 -19.24 49.37
C PHE A 381 -10.76 -19.75 50.64
N LYS A 382 -9.41 -19.71 50.60
CA LYS A 382 -8.64 -19.12 51.70
C LYS A 382 -7.38 -18.41 51.18
N ALA A 383 -7.25 -17.14 51.56
CA ALA A 383 -6.08 -16.33 51.26
C ALA A 383 -4.92 -16.65 52.23
N PHE A 384 -3.68 -16.45 51.77
CA PHE A 384 -2.53 -16.29 52.64
C PHE A 384 -2.04 -14.84 52.55
N GLY A 385 -2.10 -14.14 53.68
CA GLY A 385 -1.68 -12.74 53.80
C GLY A 385 -0.19 -12.59 54.11
N ALA A 386 0.33 -11.40 53.80
CA ALA A 386 1.67 -10.98 54.19
C ALA A 386 1.71 -10.50 55.67
N ALA A 387 2.90 -10.52 56.26
CA ALA A 387 3.23 -9.88 57.53
C ALA A 387 4.74 -9.50 57.57
N PRO A 388 5.19 -8.53 58.38
CA PRO A 388 6.21 -7.56 57.93
C PRO A 388 7.44 -7.40 58.87
N THR A 389 8.17 -6.28 58.69
CA THR A 389 9.36 -5.76 59.42
C THR A 389 10.73 -6.28 58.91
N ALA A 390 11.81 -5.49 58.84
CA ALA A 390 12.08 -4.17 59.41
C ALA A 390 12.89 -3.23 58.47
N SER A 391 13.03 -1.96 58.88
CA SER A 391 13.83 -0.88 58.25
C SER A 391 14.88 -0.37 59.25
N VAL A 392 15.93 0.36 58.81
CA VAL A 392 16.50 1.60 59.43
C VAL A 392 17.97 1.89 59.00
N PHE A 393 18.17 3.07 58.39
CA PHE A 393 19.40 3.92 58.32
C PHE A 393 20.73 3.33 57.75
N GLY A 394 21.68 4.10 57.22
CA GLY A 394 21.74 5.55 57.01
C GLY A 394 22.95 6.23 57.68
N THR A 395 24.10 6.32 57.00
CA THR A 395 25.27 7.12 57.42
C THR A 395 26.16 7.52 56.24
N ALA A 396 26.70 8.74 56.28
CA ALA A 396 27.63 9.31 55.30
C ALA A 396 29.00 9.62 55.95
N VAL A 397 30.10 9.63 55.18
CA VAL A 397 31.43 10.11 55.66
C VAL A 397 32.20 10.89 54.58
N GLN A 398 32.96 11.89 55.05
CA GLN A 398 33.73 12.94 54.35
C GLN A 398 35.26 12.81 54.62
N SER A 399 36.19 13.39 53.86
CA SER A 399 36.18 14.02 52.52
C SER A 399 37.59 14.48 52.10
N THR A 400 37.92 14.48 50.80
CA THR A 400 39.02 15.29 50.15
C THR A 400 40.47 15.05 50.68
N PRO A 401 41.53 15.81 50.30
CA PRO A 401 41.83 16.66 49.12
C PRO A 401 43.22 16.36 48.47
N PHE A 402 43.68 17.25 47.54
CA PHE A 402 45.09 17.51 47.13
C PHE A 402 45.81 16.47 46.22
N SER A 403 46.74 16.83 45.31
CA SER A 403 47.09 18.11 44.64
C SER A 403 48.10 17.88 43.50
N LEU A 404 48.47 18.97 42.77
CA LEU A 404 49.58 19.12 41.79
C LEU A 404 49.51 18.22 40.53
N ALA A 405 49.53 18.70 39.28
CA ALA A 405 50.32 19.73 38.58
C ALA A 405 51.54 19.18 37.80
N GLY A 406 51.51 19.40 36.47
CA GLY A 406 52.69 19.50 35.61
C GLY A 406 53.19 18.21 34.94
N GLY A 407 53.55 18.33 33.65
CA GLY A 407 54.36 17.33 32.93
C GLY A 407 53.86 16.98 31.53
N LYS A 408 54.55 17.49 30.50
CA LYS A 408 54.35 17.06 29.10
C LYS A 408 55.12 15.76 28.85
N ALA A 409 54.55 14.81 28.10
CA ALA A 409 55.12 14.32 26.84
C ALA A 409 54.27 13.20 26.18
N ALA A 410 54.38 13.12 24.87
CA ALA A 410 53.71 12.21 23.94
C ALA A 410 53.80 10.70 24.27
N PHE A 411 52.82 9.91 23.80
CA PHE A 411 53.01 8.79 22.85
C PHE A 411 51.66 8.17 22.46
N GLY A 412 51.58 7.61 21.24
CA GLY A 412 50.60 6.59 20.85
C GLY A 412 49.16 7.04 20.59
N GLY A 413 48.78 7.19 19.32
CA GLY A 413 47.37 7.32 18.93
C GLY A 413 46.60 6.02 19.19
N VAL A 414 45.70 6.04 20.17
CA VAL A 414 44.78 4.92 20.45
C VAL A 414 43.61 4.99 19.46
N ARG A 415 43.34 3.86 18.79
CA ARG A 415 42.22 3.71 17.85
C ARG A 415 40.89 3.91 18.60
N SER A 416 40.10 4.90 18.16
CA SER A 416 38.74 5.08 18.66
C SER A 416 37.80 4.04 18.04
N ASN A 417 36.92 3.47 18.86
CA ASN A 417 36.09 2.34 18.52
C ASN A 417 34.80 2.79 17.80
N GLY A 418 34.91 3.18 16.54
CA GLY A 418 33.77 3.44 15.66
C GLY A 418 33.23 2.16 15.05
N ARG A 419 32.14 1.60 15.57
CA ARG A 419 31.40 0.51 14.90
C ARG A 419 30.53 1.11 13.80
N THR A 420 31.13 1.39 12.65
CA THR A 420 30.39 1.37 11.37
C THR A 420 29.86 -0.05 11.16
N ALA A 421 28.54 -0.21 11.04
CA ALA A 421 27.96 -1.45 10.57
C ALA A 421 28.15 -1.52 9.05
N THR A 422 29.29 -2.06 8.62
CA THR A 422 29.39 -2.67 7.29
C THR A 422 28.46 -3.87 7.27
N PHE A 423 27.59 -3.93 6.28
CA PHE A 423 26.90 -5.16 5.91
C PHE A 423 27.98 -6.18 5.51
N ASP A 424 27.91 -7.40 6.06
CA ASP A 424 28.64 -8.52 5.48
C ASP A 424 27.98 -8.83 4.13
N ASP A 425 28.77 -8.77 3.05
CA ASP A 425 28.50 -9.58 1.86
C ASP A 425 28.85 -11.02 2.25
N ASP A 426 27.92 -11.68 2.94
CA ASP A 426 27.90 -13.15 2.94
C ASP A 426 27.52 -13.56 1.51
N GLU A 427 28.55 -13.86 0.69
CA GLU A 427 28.42 -14.67 -0.53
C GLU A 427 28.03 -16.11 -0.13
N ASP A 428 26.84 -16.26 0.43
CA ASP A 428 26.18 -17.56 0.56
C ASP A 428 25.89 -18.07 -0.86
N ASP A 429 26.63 -19.12 -1.26
CA ASP A 429 26.29 -20.03 -2.37
C ASP A 429 24.99 -20.79 -2.00
N ASP A 430 23.90 -20.04 -1.91
CA ASP A 430 22.55 -20.51 -1.63
C ASP A 430 22.10 -21.39 -2.80
N GLU A 431 22.04 -22.71 -2.57
CA GLU A 431 21.23 -23.61 -3.40
C GLU A 431 19.82 -22.98 -3.52
N ASP A 432 19.29 -22.84 -4.76
CA ASP A 432 17.99 -22.22 -5.03
C ASP A 432 16.86 -22.99 -4.31
N ASN A 433 16.63 -22.60 -3.06
CA ASN A 433 15.70 -23.21 -2.13
C ASN A 433 14.22 -22.99 -2.54
N GLY A 434 13.96 -22.41 -3.72
CA GLY A 434 12.62 -22.19 -4.26
C GLY A 434 11.77 -21.18 -3.47
N LYS A 435 12.39 -20.47 -2.51
CA LYS A 435 11.75 -19.40 -1.74
C LYS A 435 11.74 -18.12 -2.58
N GLN A 436 10.55 -17.56 -2.77
CA GLN A 436 10.38 -16.28 -3.43
C GLN A 436 11.17 -15.19 -2.70
N ARG A 437 11.97 -14.41 -3.44
CA ARG A 437 12.68 -13.23 -2.94
C ARG A 437 11.98 -11.96 -3.41
N VAL A 438 12.04 -10.91 -2.58
CA VAL A 438 11.61 -9.54 -2.91
C VAL A 438 12.82 -8.65 -2.75
N GLU A 439 13.31 -8.11 -3.86
CA GLU A 439 14.50 -7.27 -3.88
C GLU A 439 14.12 -5.84 -4.30
N LEU A 440 14.81 -4.85 -3.73
CA LEU A 440 14.71 -3.46 -4.15
C LEU A 440 15.98 -3.11 -4.91
N ARG A 441 15.87 -2.96 -6.24
CA ARG A 441 17.00 -2.59 -7.10
C ARG A 441 16.85 -1.15 -7.56
N GLU A 442 17.97 -0.45 -7.76
CA GLU A 442 17.98 0.85 -8.43
C GLU A 442 18.56 0.66 -9.83
N ASP A 443 17.69 0.69 -10.83
CA ASP A 443 18.00 0.43 -12.22
C ASP A 443 17.57 1.62 -13.10
N SER A 444 18.05 1.65 -14.35
CA SER A 444 17.53 2.56 -15.38
C SER A 444 16.02 2.39 -15.54
N ILE A 445 15.27 3.49 -15.66
CA ILE A 445 13.81 3.43 -15.79
C ILE A 445 13.36 2.50 -16.93
N THR A 446 12.39 1.63 -16.66
CA THR A 446 11.85 0.66 -17.62
C THR A 446 10.75 1.27 -18.49
N LEU A 447 10.47 0.63 -19.65
CA LEU A 447 9.35 1.01 -20.51
C LEU A 447 7.99 0.93 -19.79
N ASP A 448 7.82 -0.02 -18.88
CA ASP A 448 6.58 -0.15 -18.11
C ASP A 448 6.38 1.01 -17.12
N GLN A 449 7.45 1.39 -16.40
CA GLN A 449 7.45 2.60 -15.57
C GLN A 449 7.17 3.86 -16.42
N ALA A 450 7.75 3.98 -17.62
CA ALA A 450 7.44 5.08 -18.52
C ALA A 450 5.97 5.09 -18.99
N ARG A 451 5.37 3.92 -19.25
CA ARG A 451 3.93 3.78 -19.54
C ARG A 451 3.09 4.24 -18.34
N ARG A 452 3.46 3.86 -17.12
CA ARG A 452 2.79 4.29 -15.89
C ARG A 452 2.88 5.81 -15.68
N ILE A 453 4.02 6.44 -15.99
CA ILE A 453 4.12 7.93 -16.05
C ILE A 453 3.13 8.49 -17.07
N ALA A 454 3.09 7.92 -18.28
CA ALA A 454 2.22 8.41 -19.35
C ALA A 454 0.72 8.30 -18.99
N MET A 455 0.29 7.16 -18.46
CA MET A 455 -1.08 6.95 -17.99
C MET A 455 -1.45 7.87 -16.83
N GLN A 456 -0.60 7.96 -15.78
CA GLN A 456 -0.88 8.82 -14.63
C GLN A 456 -0.89 10.31 -15.02
N SER A 457 -0.06 10.71 -15.99
CA SER A 457 -0.05 12.06 -16.56
C SER A 457 -1.33 12.37 -17.32
N ALA A 458 -1.83 11.44 -18.15
CA ALA A 458 -3.09 11.59 -18.87
C ALA A 458 -4.29 11.73 -17.91
N TRP A 459 -4.38 10.88 -16.87
CA TRP A 459 -5.44 10.99 -15.86
C TRP A 459 -5.43 12.33 -15.13
N ARG A 460 -4.24 12.83 -14.75
CA ARG A 460 -4.10 14.16 -14.13
C ARG A 460 -4.41 15.29 -15.11
N GLY A 461 -4.14 15.08 -16.39
CA GLY A 461 -4.50 15.96 -17.50
C GLY A 461 -5.99 16.25 -17.63
N THR A 462 -6.84 15.22 -17.48
CA THR A 462 -8.31 15.38 -17.59
C THR A 462 -8.96 16.23 -16.49
N ARG A 463 -8.17 16.73 -15.53
CA ARG A 463 -8.61 17.56 -14.41
C ARG A 463 -8.26 19.05 -14.56
N MET A 464 -7.42 19.41 -15.55
CA MET A 464 -7.09 20.79 -15.90
C MET A 464 -8.02 21.32 -17.00
#